data_AF-A0A7S0ES08-F1
#
_entry.id   AF-A0A7S0ES08-F1
#
_cell.length_a   1.000
_cell.length_b   1.000
_cell.length_c   1.000
_cell.angle_alpha   90.00
_cell.angle_beta   90.00
_cell.angle_gamma   90.00
#
_symmetry.space_group_name_H-M   'P 1'
#
loop_
_entity.id
_entity.type
_entity.pdbx_description
1 polymer ?
#
loop_
_entity_poly.entity_id
_entity_poly.type
_entity_poly.pdbx_seq_one_letter_code
_entity_poly.pdbx_strand_id
1 'polypeptide(L)'
;ANNIVALNERLGALDRCQGGFFTALVDKTPLNTNFKISPGLTSVKVIDFDLVHFINIETEINFPEATGIVQVEHFGMHLNMDGTVLNGMKIEAVMDRAASNVSIDLLARILVDIQLDSSK
;
A
#
# COMPACT_ATOMS: atom_id res chain seq x y z
N ALA A 1 -4.12 -5.16 -23.96
CA ALA A 1 -5.19 -4.78 -23.00
C ALA A 1 -4.65 -3.62 -22.16
N ASN A 2 -5.48 -2.63 -21.81
CA ASN A 2 -5.02 -1.53 -20.95
C ASN A 2 -5.00 -2.02 -19.49
N ASN A 3 -3.80 -2.09 -18.91
CA ASN A 3 -3.61 -2.59 -17.54
C ASN A 3 -4.17 -1.61 -16.48
N ILE A 4 -4.26 -0.31 -16.78
CA ILE A 4 -4.87 0.68 -15.88
C ILE A 4 -6.37 0.47 -15.77
N VAL A 5 -7.06 0.18 -16.88
CA VAL A 5 -8.50 -0.13 -16.86
C VAL A 5 -8.76 -1.37 -16.00
N ALA A 6 -7.98 -2.44 -16.21
CA ALA A 6 -8.10 -3.66 -15.42
C ALA A 6 -7.76 -3.44 -13.93
N LEU A 7 -6.83 -2.55 -13.63
CA LEU A 7 -6.48 -2.17 -12.26
C LEU A 7 -7.60 -1.36 -11.59
N ASN A 8 -8.17 -0.38 -12.28
CA ASN A 8 -9.30 0.42 -11.81
C ASN A 8 -10.52 -0.46 -11.49
N GLU A 9 -10.80 -1.46 -12.33
CA GLU A 9 -11.86 -2.46 -12.08
C GLU A 9 -11.55 -3.30 -10.83
N ARG A 10 -10.31 -3.77 -10.67
CA ARG A 10 -9.92 -4.61 -9.51
C ARG A 10 -9.90 -3.85 -8.19
N LEU A 11 -9.51 -2.57 -8.21
CA LEU A 11 -9.46 -1.72 -7.03
C LEU A 11 -10.84 -1.12 -6.68
N GLY A 12 -11.86 -1.39 -7.48
CA GLY A 12 -13.20 -0.86 -7.27
C GLY A 12 -13.26 0.67 -7.44
N ALA A 13 -12.42 1.25 -8.29
CA ALA A 13 -12.38 2.70 -8.50
C ALA A 13 -13.71 3.22 -9.08
N LEU A 14 -14.43 2.38 -9.84
CA LEU A 14 -15.77 2.68 -10.38
C LEU A 14 -16.91 2.33 -9.42
N ASP A 15 -16.62 1.68 -8.30
CA ASP A 15 -17.64 1.24 -7.34
C ASP A 15 -18.01 2.35 -6.37
N ARG A 16 -19.19 2.19 -5.73
CA ARG A 16 -19.65 3.13 -4.70
C ARG A 16 -18.75 3.15 -3.46
N CYS A 17 -18.09 2.03 -3.16
CA CYS A 17 -17.13 1.88 -2.09
C CYS A 17 -15.75 1.68 -2.72
N GLN A 18 -15.00 2.77 -2.91
CA GLN A 18 -13.69 2.72 -3.54
C GLN A 18 -12.61 2.21 -2.58
N GLY A 19 -11.79 1.27 -3.04
CA GLY A 19 -10.73 0.66 -2.23
C GLY A 19 -11.24 -0.47 -1.35
N GLY A 20 -10.55 -0.70 -0.23
CA GLY A 20 -10.81 -1.79 0.70
C GLY A 20 -9.54 -2.51 1.14
N PHE A 21 -9.72 -3.69 1.72
CA PHE A 21 -8.60 -4.54 2.14
C PHE A 21 -8.25 -5.52 1.04
N PHE A 22 -6.97 -5.53 0.65
CA PHE A 22 -6.48 -6.39 -0.42
C PHE A 22 -5.50 -7.42 0.13
N THR A 23 -5.56 -8.64 -0.40
CA THR A 23 -4.62 -9.71 -0.09
C THR A 23 -4.19 -10.41 -1.37
N ALA A 24 -2.93 -10.84 -1.42
CA ALA A 24 -2.42 -11.72 -2.46
C ALA A 24 -2.95 -13.16 -2.34
N LEU A 25 -3.58 -13.52 -1.22
CA LEU A 25 -4.13 -14.86 -1.00
C LEU A 25 -5.43 -15.06 -1.80
N VAL A 26 -5.39 -15.96 -2.77
CA VAL A 26 -6.57 -16.39 -3.52
C VAL A 26 -7.38 -17.37 -2.68
N ASP A 27 -8.64 -17.04 -2.40
CA ASP A 27 -9.57 -17.96 -1.75
C ASP A 27 -9.88 -19.14 -2.69
N LYS A 28 -9.52 -20.35 -2.25
CA LYS A 28 -9.77 -21.61 -2.97
C LYS A 28 -11.04 -22.32 -2.49
N THR A 29 -11.68 -21.84 -1.43
CA THR A 29 -12.79 -22.51 -0.74
C THR A 29 -13.85 -21.50 -0.28
N PRO A 30 -14.69 -20.99 -1.20
CA PRO A 30 -15.62 -19.89 -0.94
C PRO A 30 -16.77 -20.24 0.03
N LEU A 31 -16.98 -21.52 0.33
CA LEU A 31 -18.06 -22.01 1.19
C LEU A 31 -17.69 -22.09 2.68
N ASN A 32 -16.40 -21.95 3.01
CA ASN A 32 -15.92 -22.03 4.38
C ASN A 32 -15.39 -20.66 4.81
N THR A 33 -15.65 -20.26 6.06
CA THR A 33 -15.04 -19.06 6.67
C THR A 33 -13.57 -19.34 7.01
N ASN A 34 -12.75 -19.55 5.99
CA ASN A 34 -11.31 -19.77 6.10
C ASN A 34 -10.51 -18.47 6.11
N PHE A 35 -11.17 -17.34 5.85
CA PHE A 35 -10.56 -16.01 5.92
C PHE A 35 -10.41 -15.57 7.39
N LYS A 36 -9.50 -16.23 8.11
CA LYS A 36 -8.99 -15.78 9.41
C LYS A 36 -7.84 -14.82 9.14
N ILE A 37 -8.09 -13.56 9.44
CA ILE A 37 -7.12 -12.50 9.22
C ILE A 37 -6.42 -12.18 10.54
N SER A 38 -5.09 -12.24 10.57
CA SER A 38 -4.31 -11.53 11.59
C SER A 38 -4.47 -10.02 11.38
N PRO A 39 -4.48 -9.17 12.42
CA PRO A 39 -4.35 -7.72 12.23
C PRO A 39 -3.07 -7.48 11.42
N GLY A 40 -3.21 -7.07 10.16
CA GLY A 40 -2.19 -7.39 9.16
C GLY A 40 -2.42 -6.93 7.72
N LEU A 41 -3.63 -6.47 7.35
CA LEU A 41 -3.91 -6.15 5.95
C LEU A 41 -3.57 -4.72 5.58
N THR A 42 -3.04 -4.62 4.37
CA THR A 42 -2.90 -3.40 3.60
C THR A 42 -4.29 -2.89 3.21
N SER A 43 -4.66 -1.74 3.77
CA SER A 43 -5.85 -1.00 3.37
C SER A 43 -5.47 -0.09 2.21
N VAL A 44 -6.22 -0.16 1.12
CA VAL A 44 -6.02 0.69 -0.05
C VAL A 44 -7.24 1.58 -0.20
N LYS A 45 -7.00 2.86 -0.41
CA LYS A 45 -8.02 3.87 -0.67
C LYS A 45 -7.69 4.59 -1.96
N VAL A 46 -8.64 4.63 -2.89
CA VAL A 46 -8.47 5.41 -4.12
C VAL A 46 -8.64 6.89 -3.79
N ILE A 47 -7.64 7.70 -4.15
CA ILE A 47 -7.70 9.16 -4.00
C ILE A 47 -8.29 9.79 -5.26
N ASP A 48 -7.77 9.42 -6.41
CA ASP A 48 -8.12 9.99 -7.72
C ASP A 48 -7.73 9.02 -8.83
N PHE A 49 -8.43 9.02 -9.95
CA PHE A 49 -8.09 8.16 -11.08
C PHE A 49 -8.65 8.71 -12.38
N ASP A 50 -7.95 8.40 -13.47
CA ASP A 50 -8.47 8.44 -14.82
C ASP A 50 -8.58 6.99 -15.31
N LEU A 51 -9.74 6.65 -15.90
CA LEU A 51 -10.05 5.29 -16.30
C LEU A 51 -8.96 4.64 -17.17
N VAL A 52 -8.28 5.45 -18.00
CA VAL A 52 -7.36 4.99 -19.04
C VAL A 52 -5.91 5.38 -18.74
N HIS A 53 -5.70 6.52 -18.07
CA HIS A 53 -4.39 7.14 -17.94
C HIS A 53 -3.69 6.86 -16.61
N PHE A 54 -4.35 7.00 -15.45
CA PHE A 54 -3.65 6.87 -14.17
C PHE A 54 -4.56 6.47 -13.02
N ILE A 55 -3.96 6.01 -11.92
CA ILE A 55 -4.64 5.87 -10.63
C ILE A 55 -3.72 6.33 -9.49
N ASN A 56 -4.31 7.08 -8.56
CA ASN A 56 -3.72 7.52 -7.31
C ASN A 56 -4.37 6.76 -6.16
N ILE A 57 -3.56 6.09 -5.36
CA ILE A 57 -4.01 5.36 -4.18
C ILE A 57 -3.23 5.80 -2.94
N GLU A 58 -3.91 5.78 -1.81
CA GLU A 58 -3.31 5.82 -0.48
C GLU A 58 -3.35 4.41 0.08
N THR A 59 -2.22 3.97 0.61
CA THR A 59 -2.07 2.64 1.17
C THR A 59 -1.60 2.74 2.60
N GLU A 60 -2.27 2.01 3.49
CA GLU A 60 -1.95 1.90 4.91
C GLU A 60 -1.58 0.45 5.21
N ILE A 61 -0.33 0.22 5.60
CA ILE A 61 0.16 -1.10 6.00
C ILE A 61 -0.02 -1.26 7.50
N ASN A 62 -0.87 -2.20 7.89
CA ASN A 62 -1.13 -2.54 9.28
C ASN A 62 -0.43 -3.86 9.63
N PHE A 63 0.90 -3.94 9.53
CA PHE A 63 1.64 -5.15 9.87
C PHE A 63 1.91 -5.27 11.38
N PRO A 64 1.69 -6.44 12.01
CA PRO A 64 1.92 -6.59 13.44
C PRO A 64 3.40 -6.77 13.72
N GLU A 65 4.03 -5.73 14.25
CA GLU A 65 5.44 -5.74 14.66
C GLU A 65 5.67 -6.32 16.06
N ALA A 66 6.93 -6.59 16.40
CA ALA A 66 7.30 -7.09 17.72
C ALA A 66 6.87 -6.13 18.86
N THR A 67 6.58 -6.69 20.03
CA THR A 67 6.11 -5.91 21.19
C THR A 67 7.00 -4.70 21.49
N GLY A 68 6.41 -3.50 21.43
CA GLY A 68 7.10 -2.23 21.68
C GLY A 68 7.57 -1.48 20.44
N ILE A 69 7.42 -2.07 19.24
CA ILE A 69 7.64 -1.40 17.96
C ILE A 69 6.31 -0.82 17.49
N VAL A 70 6.30 0.48 17.20
CA VAL A 70 5.16 1.18 16.60
C VAL A 70 5.62 1.65 15.23
N GLN A 71 5.05 1.07 14.19
CA GLN A 71 5.31 1.40 12.79
C GLN A 71 4.00 1.92 12.20
N VAL A 72 4.03 3.15 11.70
CA VAL A 72 2.87 3.81 11.10
C VAL A 72 3.25 4.13 9.67
N GLU A 73 2.72 3.36 8.73
CA GLU A 73 3.11 3.41 7.34
C GLU A 73 1.93 3.74 6.45
N HIS A 74 1.97 4.97 5.96
CA HIS A 74 1.06 5.49 4.96
C HIS A 74 1.90 5.93 3.79
N PHE A 75 1.63 5.36 2.62
CA PHE A 75 2.27 5.82 1.38
C PHE A 75 1.24 6.06 0.29
N GLY A 76 1.48 7.12 -0.45
CA GLY A 76 0.76 7.41 -1.69
C GLY A 76 1.44 6.68 -2.84
N MET A 77 0.67 6.09 -3.74
CA MET A 77 1.17 5.55 -4.99
C MET A 77 0.44 6.18 -6.16
N HIS A 78 1.19 6.60 -7.17
CA HIS A 78 0.68 7.00 -8.47
C HIS A 78 1.15 5.98 -9.51
N LEU A 79 0.21 5.38 -10.23
CA LEU A 79 0.49 4.49 -11.34
C LEU A 79 -0.03 5.11 -12.63
N ASN A 80 0.85 5.28 -13.60
CA ASN A 80 0.54 5.84 -14.90
C ASN A 80 0.48 4.76 -15.99
N MET A 81 -0.22 5.04 -17.08
CA MET A 81 -0.44 4.09 -18.19
C MET A 81 0.84 3.71 -18.93
N ASP A 82 1.88 4.53 -18.85
CA ASP A 82 3.20 4.24 -19.41
C ASP A 82 4.03 3.28 -18.53
N GLY A 83 3.48 2.86 -17.38
CA GLY A 83 4.13 1.98 -16.42
C GLY A 83 4.96 2.72 -15.37
N THR A 84 4.96 4.05 -15.37
CA THR A 84 5.62 4.85 -14.33
C THR A 84 4.89 4.65 -13.01
N VAL A 85 5.64 4.28 -11.97
CA VAL A 85 5.15 4.17 -10.59
C VAL A 85 5.89 5.17 -9.73
N LEU A 86 5.15 6.05 -9.05
CA LEU A 86 5.69 6.98 -8.08
C LEU A 86 5.16 6.62 -6.70
N ASN A 87 6.06 6.42 -5.74
CA ASN A 87 5.72 6.23 -4.34
C ASN A 87 6.09 7.48 -3.55
N GLY A 88 5.14 8.02 -2.80
CA GLY A 88 5.30 9.21 -1.97
C GLY A 88 5.10 8.88 -0.50
N MET A 89 6.04 9.32 0.34
CA MET A 89 5.94 9.21 1.80
C MET A 89 6.47 10.49 2.46
N LYS A 90 6.01 10.75 3.68
CA LYS A 90 6.60 11.76 4.56
C LYS A 90 7.18 11.07 5.79
N ILE A 91 8.48 11.25 6.00
CA ILE A 91 9.18 10.67 7.16
C ILE A 91 9.10 11.65 8.32
N GLU A 92 8.36 11.29 9.37
CA GLU A 92 8.21 12.10 10.60
C GLU A 92 9.25 11.73 11.67
N ALA A 93 9.55 10.44 11.81
CA ALA A 93 10.53 9.93 12.75
C ALA A 93 11.02 8.53 12.33
N VAL A 94 12.22 8.17 12.77
CA VAL A 94 12.84 6.86 12.56
C VAL A 94 13.57 6.48 13.83
N MET A 95 13.12 5.41 14.50
CA MET A 95 13.68 4.97 15.78
C MET A 95 13.71 6.12 16.81
N ASP A 96 14.90 6.52 17.25
CA ASP A 96 15.16 7.59 18.22
C ASP A 96 15.35 8.98 17.58
N ARG A 97 15.16 9.11 16.26
CA ARG A 97 15.44 10.34 15.50
C ARG A 97 14.19 10.94 14.89
N ALA A 98 14.02 12.25 15.06
CA ALA A 98 13.01 13.03 14.36
C ALA A 98 13.40 13.29 12.89
N ALA A 99 12.43 13.67 12.06
CA ALA A 99 12.59 13.98 10.64
C ALA A 99 13.78 14.91 10.31
N SER A 100 14.09 15.86 11.19
CA SER A 100 15.20 16.81 11.02
C SER A 100 16.59 16.20 11.17
N ASN A 101 16.70 14.97 11.69
CA ASN A 101 17.96 14.32 12.03
C ASN A 101 18.01 12.85 11.59
N VAL A 102 17.49 12.53 10.40
CA VAL A 102 17.58 11.17 9.84
C VAL A 102 18.83 11.06 8.98
N SER A 103 19.70 10.08 9.27
CA SER A 103 20.88 9.81 8.44
C SER A 103 20.51 9.14 7.13
N ILE A 104 21.32 9.35 6.09
CA ILE A 104 21.16 8.71 4.77
C ILE A 104 21.09 7.18 4.88
N ASP A 105 21.83 6.55 5.80
CA ASP A 105 21.76 5.10 6.04
C ASP A 105 20.34 4.64 6.44
N LEU A 106 19.70 5.39 7.36
CA LEU A 106 18.33 5.10 7.79
C LEU A 106 17.33 5.32 6.64
N LEU A 107 17.51 6.37 5.83
CA LEU A 107 16.68 6.61 4.65
C LEU A 107 16.79 5.46 3.63
N ALA A 108 18.01 4.95 3.40
CA ALA A 108 18.23 3.83 2.51
C ALA A 108 17.55 2.55 3.01
N ARG A 109 17.58 2.30 4.34
CA ARG A 109 16.87 1.17 4.95
C ARG A 109 15.35 1.29 4.79
N ILE A 110 14.78 2.47 5.04
CA ILE A 110 13.34 2.73 4.85
C ILE A 110 12.91 2.48 3.40
N LEU A 111 13.73 2.91 2.43
CA LEU A 111 13.44 2.66 1.03
C LEU A 111 13.36 1.16 0.71
N VAL A 112 14.27 0.36 1.28
CA VAL A 112 14.27 -1.10 1.11
C VAL A 112 13.06 -1.73 1.81
N ASP A 113 12.73 -1.25 3.02
CA ASP A 113 11.59 -1.74 3.81
C ASP A 113 10.28 -1.58 3.02
N ILE A 114 10.04 -0.37 2.52
CA ILE A 114 8.84 -0.05 1.73
C ILE A 114 8.80 -0.86 0.45
N GLN A 115 9.94 -1.07 -0.21
CA GLN A 115 9.97 -1.94 -1.40
C GLN A 115 9.60 -3.38 -1.05
N LEU A 116 10.03 -3.90 0.10
CA LEU A 116 9.70 -5.26 0.53
C LEU A 116 8.24 -5.39 0.97
N ASP A 117 7.71 -4.40 1.67
CA ASP A 117 6.36 -4.48 2.24
C ASP A 117 5.27 -4.09 1.24
N SER A 118 5.59 -3.28 0.23
CA SER A 118 4.69 -3.05 -0.91
C SER A 118 4.67 -4.18 -1.94
N SER A 119 5.61 -5.14 -1.87
CA SER A 119 5.73 -6.24 -2.84
C SER A 119 5.38 -7.63 -2.30
N LYS A 120 5.14 -7.76 -0.99
CA LYS A 120 4.66 -8.98 -0.33
C LYS A 120 3.14 -9.02 -0.26
#